data_AF-A0A7R5L830-F1
#
_entry.id   AF-A0A7R5L830-F1
#
_cell.length_a   1.000
_cell.length_b   1.000
_cell.length_c   1.000
_cell.angle_alpha   90.00
_cell.angle_beta   90.00
_cell.angle_gamma   90.00
#
_symmetry.space_group_name_H-M   'P 1'
#
loop_
_entity.id
_entity.type
_entity.pdbx_description
1 polymer ?
#
loop_
_entity_poly.entity_id
_entity_poly.type
_entity_poly.pdbx_seq_one_letter_code
_entity_poly.pdbx_strand_id
1 'polypeptide(L)'
;MLAELLQLVVGRDEKRMRKEVWRALVPLLFRMSDQVPSVAKASREALLAAAELLRWKTLKHLLQRERLWELGACLLQKNRSRAEDFIHQSLPYLQDPQANVRLAAVRFIGLITRRLREQTTDSQADILSALQPLENDWDISVSSLAARTTSILRSPCVQQRPRGLLRALRCCWP
;
A
#
# COMPACT_ATOMS: atom_id res chain seq x y z
N MET A 1 25.53 33.65 9.96
CA MET A 1 25.09 33.85 8.56
C MET A 1 25.44 32.69 7.62
N LEU A 2 26.69 32.48 7.15
CA LEU A 2 26.97 31.42 6.15
C LEU A 2 26.64 30.00 6.64
N ALA A 3 27.04 29.64 7.87
CA ALA A 3 26.75 28.33 8.44
C ALA A 3 25.25 28.05 8.60
N GLU A 4 24.46 29.07 8.98
CA GLU A 4 23.00 28.95 9.12
C GLU A 4 22.32 28.79 7.76
N LEU A 5 22.78 29.53 6.74
CA LEU A 5 22.30 29.37 5.36
C LEU A 5 22.60 27.96 4.82
N LEU A 6 23.79 27.42 5.09
CA LEU A 6 24.14 26.05 4.72
C LEU A 6 23.25 25.02 5.42
N GLN A 7 23.00 25.17 6.72
CA GLN A 7 22.09 24.29 7.47
C GLN A 7 20.65 24.35 6.93
N LEU A 8 20.17 25.53 6.53
CA LEU A 8 18.86 25.70 5.91
C LEU A 8 18.77 25.04 4.53
N VAL A 9 19.83 25.10 3.72
CA VAL A 9 19.88 24.41 2.41
C VAL A 9 19.87 22.89 2.63
N VAL A 10 20.74 22.37 3.48
CA VAL A 10 20.80 20.94 3.83
C VAL A 10 19.44 20.45 4.34
N GLY A 11 18.78 21.19 5.22
CA GLY A 11 17.46 20.84 5.74
C GLY A 11 16.36 20.85 4.67
N ARG A 12 16.43 21.74 3.67
CA ARG A 12 15.48 21.76 2.54
C ARG A 12 15.70 20.57 1.61
N ASP A 13 16.95 20.27 1.30
CA ASP A 13 17.30 19.14 0.44
C ASP A 13 16.94 17.81 1.09
N GLU A 14 17.15 17.66 2.40
CA GLU A 14 16.73 16.46 3.13
C GLU A 14 15.20 16.28 3.06
N LYS A 15 14.42 17.33 3.28
CA LYS A 15 12.95 17.27 3.16
C LYS A 15 12.50 16.88 1.75
N ARG A 16 13.12 17.47 0.73
CA ARG A 16 12.82 17.16 -0.68
C ARG A 16 13.16 15.70 -0.99
N MET A 17 14.34 15.25 -0.59
CA MET A 17 14.81 13.88 -0.76
C MET A 17 13.86 12.89 -0.10
N ARG A 18 13.44 13.12 1.15
CA ARG A 18 12.47 12.24 1.83
C ARG A 18 11.15 12.18 1.07
N LYS A 19 10.65 13.30 0.53
CA LYS A 19 9.42 13.33 -0.27
C LYS A 19 9.53 12.46 -1.52
N GLU A 20 10.63 12.55 -2.25
CA GLU A 20 10.89 11.72 -3.43
C GLU A 20 11.05 10.24 -3.08
N VAL A 21 11.79 9.93 -2.01
CA VAL A 21 11.93 8.55 -1.53
C VAL A 21 10.56 7.94 -1.25
N TRP A 22 9.67 8.66 -0.58
CA TRP A 22 8.31 8.17 -0.33
C TRP A 22 7.48 7.97 -1.61
N ARG A 23 7.66 8.81 -2.64
CA ARG A 23 6.98 8.65 -3.94
C ARG A 23 7.50 7.43 -4.70
N ALA A 24 8.76 7.06 -4.49
CA ALA A 24 9.36 5.89 -5.12
C ALA A 24 8.95 4.56 -4.45
N LEU A 25 8.47 4.55 -3.19
CA LEU A 25 8.22 3.32 -2.45
C LEU A 25 7.19 2.40 -3.14
N VAL A 26 6.07 2.94 -3.62
CA VAL A 26 5.01 2.14 -4.25
C VAL A 26 5.46 1.57 -5.61
N PRO A 27 6.02 2.37 -6.54
CA PRO A 27 6.66 1.85 -7.76
C PRO A 27 7.66 0.72 -7.51
N LEU A 28 8.59 0.92 -6.57
CA LEU A 28 9.63 -0.07 -6.26
C LEU A 28 9.04 -1.34 -5.65
N LEU A 29 8.00 -1.21 -4.82
CA LEU A 29 7.29 -2.36 -4.23
C LEU A 29 6.73 -3.28 -5.32
N PHE A 30 6.16 -2.71 -6.38
CA PHE A 30 5.63 -3.52 -7.49
C PHE A 30 6.73 -4.10 -8.36
N ARG A 31 7.78 -3.32 -8.65
CA ARG A 31 8.92 -3.77 -9.47
C ARG A 31 9.79 -4.83 -8.79
N MET A 32 9.67 -5.06 -7.49
CA MET A 32 10.24 -6.27 -6.87
C MET A 32 9.62 -7.57 -7.41
N SER A 33 8.40 -7.50 -7.94
CA SER A 33 7.74 -8.63 -8.58
C SER A 33 8.04 -8.69 -10.07
N ASP A 34 8.99 -7.93 -10.62
CA ASP A 34 9.27 -7.92 -12.07
C ASP A 34 9.82 -9.27 -12.55
N GLN A 35 9.44 -9.68 -13.76
CA GLN A 35 9.94 -10.91 -14.40
C GLN A 35 11.44 -10.81 -14.72
N VAL A 36 11.96 -9.60 -14.95
CA VAL A 36 13.38 -9.38 -15.20
C VAL A 36 14.13 -9.38 -13.86
N PRO A 37 14.99 -10.38 -13.59
CA PRO A 37 15.59 -10.54 -12.25
C PRO A 37 16.45 -9.35 -11.81
N SER A 38 17.11 -8.67 -12.75
CA SER A 38 17.90 -7.47 -12.45
C SER A 38 17.02 -6.29 -11.99
N VAL A 39 15.83 -6.12 -12.56
CA VAL A 39 14.86 -5.09 -12.16
C VAL A 39 14.31 -5.39 -10.77
N ALA A 40 13.93 -6.65 -10.52
CA ALA A 40 13.46 -7.08 -9.20
C ALA A 40 14.52 -6.86 -8.11
N LYS A 41 15.78 -7.25 -8.40
CA LYS A 41 16.92 -7.04 -7.50
C LYS A 41 17.17 -5.55 -7.24
N ALA A 42 17.28 -4.73 -8.28
CA ALA A 42 17.51 -3.29 -8.15
C ALA A 42 16.39 -2.62 -7.36
N SER A 43 15.13 -3.04 -7.55
CA SER A 43 13.99 -2.52 -6.81
C SER A 43 14.07 -2.85 -5.32
N ARG A 44 14.49 -4.07 -4.98
CA ARG A 44 14.71 -4.50 -3.58
C ARG A 44 15.84 -3.70 -2.94
N GLU A 45 16.96 -3.51 -3.63
CA GLU A 45 18.11 -2.74 -3.15
C GLU A 45 17.73 -1.26 -2.93
N ALA A 46 16.99 -0.67 -3.87
CA ALA A 46 16.47 0.70 -3.74
C ALA A 46 15.51 0.84 -2.55
N LEU A 47 14.65 -0.15 -2.29
CA LEU A 47 13.78 -0.15 -1.09
C LEU A 47 14.58 -0.28 0.21
N LEU A 48 15.66 -1.05 0.23
CA LEU A 48 16.56 -1.13 1.39
C LEU A 48 17.25 0.21 1.65
N ALA A 49 17.79 0.83 0.61
CA ALA A 49 18.39 2.16 0.71
C ALA A 49 17.36 3.23 1.17
N ALA A 50 16.13 3.16 0.63
CA ALA A 50 15.03 4.01 1.08
C ALA A 50 14.70 3.81 2.56
N ALA A 51 14.69 2.56 3.04
CA ALA A 51 14.47 2.26 4.45
C ALA A 51 15.56 2.86 5.35
N GLU A 52 16.82 2.81 4.92
CA GLU A 52 17.94 3.40 5.65
C GLU A 52 17.86 4.92 5.70
N LEU A 53 17.61 5.56 4.55
CA LEU A 53 17.45 7.01 4.44
C LEU A 53 16.27 7.52 5.26
N LEU A 54 15.16 6.79 5.28
CA LEU A 54 14.00 7.10 6.12
C LEU A 54 14.20 6.72 7.60
N ARG A 55 15.31 6.07 7.96
CA ARG A 55 15.60 5.48 9.28
C ARG A 55 14.48 4.53 9.75
N TRP A 56 13.91 3.78 8.82
CA TRP A 56 12.74 2.93 9.04
C TRP A 56 13.14 1.46 9.27
N LYS A 57 13.47 1.13 10.52
CA LYS A 57 13.95 -0.21 10.91
C LYS A 57 12.98 -1.34 10.54
N THR A 58 11.67 -1.15 10.77
CA THR A 58 10.65 -2.17 10.44
C THR A 58 10.62 -2.50 8.94
N LEU A 59 10.71 -1.48 8.06
CA LEU A 59 10.75 -1.68 6.62
C LEU A 59 11.99 -2.50 6.21
N LYS A 60 13.17 -2.14 6.76
CA LYS A 60 14.41 -2.88 6.53
C LYS A 60 14.30 -4.36 6.93
N HIS A 61 13.73 -4.64 8.10
CA HIS A 61 13.55 -6.03 8.57
C HIS A 61 12.57 -6.84 7.70
N LEU A 62 11.48 -6.23 7.24
CA LEU A 62 10.52 -6.91 6.35
C LEU A 62 11.15 -7.25 4.99
N LEU A 63 11.97 -6.35 4.42
CA LEU A 63 12.71 -6.57 3.18
C LEU A 63 13.77 -7.68 3.30
N GLN A 64 14.42 -7.80 4.46
CA GLN A 64 15.40 -8.85 4.73
C GLN A 64 14.75 -10.23 4.89
N ARG A 65 13.54 -10.30 5.45
CA ARG A 65 12.80 -11.56 5.68
C ARG A 65 11.88 -11.97 4.53
N GLU A 66 11.94 -11.25 3.41
CA GLU A 66 11.11 -11.50 2.22
C GLU A 66 9.60 -11.50 2.52
N ARG A 67 9.20 -10.76 3.56
CA ARG A 67 7.79 -10.55 3.93
C ARG A 67 7.21 -9.40 3.11
N LEU A 68 7.37 -9.51 1.80
CA LEU A 68 7.14 -8.42 0.84
C LEU A 68 5.67 -8.00 0.81
N TRP A 69 4.75 -8.93 1.08
CA TRP A 69 3.32 -8.66 1.18
C TRP A 69 2.92 -7.88 2.44
N GLU A 70 3.72 -7.90 3.51
CA GLU A 70 3.51 -7.11 4.74
C GLU A 70 3.98 -5.66 4.57
N LEU A 71 4.85 -5.40 3.60
CA LEU A 71 5.36 -4.05 3.31
C LEU A 71 4.24 -3.08 2.97
N GLY A 72 3.27 -3.53 2.19
CA GLY A 72 2.14 -2.71 1.81
C GLY A 72 1.30 -2.28 3.01
N ALA A 73 1.10 -3.19 3.95
CA ALA A 73 0.42 -2.90 5.21
C ALA A 73 1.24 -1.92 6.08
N CYS A 74 2.56 -2.03 6.09
CA CYS A 74 3.48 -1.17 6.85
C CYS A 74 3.49 0.27 6.30
N LEU A 75 3.49 0.44 4.97
CA LEU A 75 3.35 1.75 4.28
C LEU A 75 2.16 2.53 4.81
N LEU A 76 1.00 1.87 4.89
CA LEU A 76 -0.23 2.49 5.35
C LEU A 76 -0.27 2.78 6.84
N GLN A 77 0.37 1.96 7.68
CA GLN A 77 0.46 2.24 9.12
C GLN A 77 1.31 3.46 9.40
N LYS A 78 2.41 3.63 8.65
CA LYS A 78 3.37 4.70 8.89
C LYS A 78 2.87 6.06 8.45
N ASN A 79 2.09 6.11 7.37
CA ASN A 79 1.63 7.37 6.80
C ASN A 79 0.20 7.27 6.23
N ARG A 80 -0.79 7.24 7.14
CA ARG A 80 -2.20 7.09 6.77
C ARG A 80 -2.71 8.22 5.87
N SER A 81 -2.24 9.45 6.07
CA SER A 81 -2.65 10.60 5.26
C SER A 81 -2.21 10.52 3.79
N ARG A 82 -1.37 9.55 3.43
CA ARG A 82 -0.92 9.31 2.05
C ARG A 82 -1.54 8.09 1.40
N ALA A 83 -2.56 7.50 2.01
CA ALA A 83 -3.23 6.33 1.44
C ALA A 83 -3.77 6.60 0.04
N GLU A 84 -4.31 7.80 -0.20
CA GLU A 84 -4.80 8.23 -1.51
C GLU A 84 -3.65 8.40 -2.53
N ASP A 85 -2.55 9.07 -2.16
CA ASP A 85 -1.33 9.12 -2.99
C ASP A 85 -0.87 7.72 -3.42
N PHE A 86 -0.91 6.76 -2.49
CA PHE A 86 -0.50 5.38 -2.75
C PHE A 86 -1.47 4.66 -3.69
N ILE A 87 -2.77 4.91 -3.56
CA ILE A 87 -3.77 4.40 -4.52
C ILE A 87 -3.46 4.95 -5.91
N HIS A 88 -3.35 6.27 -6.07
CA HIS A 88 -3.10 6.88 -7.39
C HIS A 88 -1.80 6.38 -8.02
N GLN A 89 -0.73 6.20 -7.23
CA GLN A 89 0.52 5.60 -7.71
C GLN A 89 0.37 4.13 -8.13
N SER A 90 -0.64 3.43 -7.61
CA SER A 90 -0.87 2.00 -7.89
C SER A 90 -1.70 1.76 -9.14
N LEU A 91 -2.60 2.68 -9.50
CA LEU A 91 -3.54 2.47 -10.62
C LEU A 91 -2.84 2.12 -11.95
N PRO A 92 -1.73 2.78 -12.36
CA PRO A 92 -1.07 2.43 -13.62
C PRO A 92 -0.55 0.99 -13.68
N TYR A 93 -0.19 0.41 -12.53
CA TYR A 93 0.35 -0.95 -12.44
C TYR A 93 -0.71 -2.04 -12.59
N LEU A 94 -2.01 -1.69 -12.55
CA LEU A 94 -3.08 -2.60 -12.88
C LEU A 94 -3.13 -2.95 -14.38
N GLN A 95 -2.47 -2.15 -15.21
CA GLN A 95 -2.38 -2.35 -16.66
C GLN A 95 -0.98 -2.80 -17.10
N ASP A 96 -0.08 -3.12 -16.15
CA ASP A 96 1.27 -3.55 -16.48
C ASP A 96 1.24 -4.83 -17.33
N PRO A 97 2.09 -4.97 -18.37
CA PRO A 97 2.12 -6.17 -19.20
C PRO A 97 2.40 -7.45 -18.39
N GLN A 98 3.11 -7.35 -17.27
CA GLN A 98 3.49 -8.49 -16.46
C GLN A 98 2.43 -8.81 -15.39
N ALA A 99 1.92 -10.05 -15.40
CA ALA A 99 0.85 -10.48 -14.49
C ALA A 99 1.25 -10.43 -13.00
N ASN A 100 2.51 -10.73 -12.67
CA ASN A 100 3.06 -10.62 -11.33
C ASN A 100 3.05 -9.18 -10.79
N VAL A 101 3.31 -8.19 -11.64
CA VAL A 101 3.23 -6.76 -11.30
C VAL A 101 1.77 -6.35 -11.09
N ARG A 102 0.85 -6.73 -11.99
CA ARG A 102 -0.59 -6.50 -11.81
C ARG A 102 -1.10 -7.12 -10.52
N LEU A 103 -0.72 -8.38 -10.23
CA LEU A 103 -1.11 -9.09 -9.01
C LEU A 103 -0.64 -8.34 -7.75
N ALA A 104 0.60 -7.82 -7.75
CA ALA A 104 1.11 -7.03 -6.65
C ALA A 104 0.30 -5.73 -6.44
N ALA A 105 -0.07 -5.04 -7.52
CA ALA A 105 -0.91 -3.84 -7.48
C ALA A 105 -2.31 -4.14 -6.91
N VAL A 106 -2.99 -5.20 -7.40
CA VAL A 106 -4.30 -5.61 -6.87
C VAL A 106 -4.20 -5.98 -5.39
N ARG A 107 -3.17 -6.73 -4.98
CA ARG A 107 -2.94 -7.07 -3.55
C ARG A 107 -2.81 -5.82 -2.70
N PHE A 108 -2.02 -4.85 -3.15
CA PHE A 108 -1.77 -3.62 -2.41
C PHE A 108 -3.03 -2.74 -2.31
N ILE A 109 -3.73 -2.51 -3.41
CA ILE A 109 -5.01 -1.78 -3.42
C ILE A 109 -6.04 -2.48 -2.52
N GLY A 110 -6.11 -3.81 -2.56
CA GLY A 110 -6.97 -4.58 -1.66
C GLY A 110 -6.65 -4.40 -0.17
N LEU A 111 -5.38 -4.17 0.18
CA LEU A 111 -4.97 -3.85 1.55
C LEU A 111 -5.37 -2.42 1.95
N ILE A 112 -5.19 -1.45 1.06
CA ILE A 112 -5.55 -0.05 1.30
C ILE A 112 -7.06 0.07 1.50
N THR A 113 -7.83 -0.46 0.56
CA THR A 113 -9.29 -0.37 0.53
C THR A 113 -9.95 -1.01 1.75
N ARG A 114 -9.41 -2.14 2.24
CA ARG A 114 -9.88 -2.76 3.48
C ARG A 114 -9.68 -1.85 4.71
N ARG A 115 -8.59 -1.09 4.78
CA ARG A 115 -8.39 -0.10 5.86
C ARG A 115 -9.23 1.16 5.67
N LEU A 116 -9.35 1.65 4.44
CA LEU A 116 -10.06 2.90 4.15
C LEU A 116 -11.57 2.78 4.21
N ARG A 117 -12.15 1.57 4.13
CA ARG A 117 -13.60 1.37 4.30
C ARG A 117 -14.13 1.84 5.68
N GLU A 118 -13.25 2.10 6.64
CA GLU A 118 -13.57 2.72 7.93
C GLU A 118 -13.73 4.26 7.82
N GLN A 119 -13.38 4.85 6.67
CA GLN A 119 -13.26 6.30 6.40
C GLN A 119 -13.73 6.58 4.95
N THR A 120 -15.04 6.71 4.74
CA THR A 120 -15.69 6.93 3.43
C THR A 120 -15.03 8.04 2.62
N THR A 121 -14.62 7.74 1.38
CA THR A 121 -13.96 8.67 0.44
C THR A 121 -14.43 8.44 -0.99
N ASP A 122 -14.49 9.52 -1.78
CA ASP A 122 -14.90 9.55 -3.20
C ASP A 122 -14.04 8.62 -4.10
N SER A 123 -12.82 8.28 -3.67
CA SER A 123 -11.87 7.44 -4.40
C SER A 123 -12.30 5.97 -4.51
N GLN A 124 -13.38 5.53 -3.85
CA GLN A 124 -13.86 4.14 -3.95
C GLN A 124 -14.41 3.78 -5.34
N ALA A 125 -15.11 4.71 -6.00
CA ALA A 125 -15.66 4.48 -7.33
C ALA A 125 -14.55 4.31 -8.37
N ASP A 126 -13.51 5.15 -8.30
CA ASP A 126 -12.34 5.07 -9.18
C ASP A 126 -11.59 3.75 -9.03
N ILE A 127 -11.42 3.28 -7.79
CA ILE A 127 -10.78 1.98 -7.52
C ILE A 127 -11.63 0.84 -8.08
N LEU A 128 -12.95 0.87 -7.89
CA LEU A 128 -13.85 -0.15 -8.44
C LEU A 128 -13.80 -0.19 -9.97
N SER A 129 -13.84 0.98 -10.61
CA SER A 129 -13.72 1.13 -12.05
C SER A 129 -12.38 0.58 -12.56
N ALA A 130 -11.29 0.84 -11.86
CA ALA A 130 -9.96 0.35 -12.23
C ALA A 130 -9.78 -1.17 -12.02
N LEU A 131 -10.45 -1.75 -11.02
CA LEU A 131 -10.33 -3.20 -10.70
C LEU A 131 -11.26 -4.08 -11.54
N GLN A 132 -12.41 -3.57 -11.98
CA GLN A 132 -13.40 -4.36 -12.74
C GLN A 132 -12.84 -5.04 -13.99
N PRO A 133 -12.05 -4.39 -14.85
CA PRO A 133 -11.48 -5.03 -16.03
C PRO A 133 -10.60 -6.24 -15.68
N LEU A 134 -9.92 -6.20 -14.53
CA LEU A 134 -9.04 -7.27 -14.08
C LEU A 134 -9.81 -8.50 -13.59
N GLU A 135 -11.13 -8.43 -13.34
CA GLU A 135 -11.93 -9.63 -13.04
C GLU A 135 -11.89 -10.65 -14.18
N ASN A 136 -11.61 -10.21 -15.41
CA ASN A 136 -11.43 -11.04 -16.60
C ASN A 136 -9.97 -11.08 -17.09
N ASP A 137 -9.00 -10.85 -16.20
CA ASP A 137 -7.58 -10.95 -16.55
C ASP A 137 -7.22 -12.37 -17.01
N TRP A 138 -6.29 -12.47 -17.97
CA TRP A 138 -5.77 -13.74 -18.47
C TRP A 138 -5.06 -14.57 -17.39
N ASP A 139 -4.44 -13.90 -16.41
CA ASP A 139 -3.87 -14.56 -15.25
C ASP A 139 -4.94 -14.84 -14.19
N ILE A 140 -5.14 -16.12 -13.88
CA ILE A 140 -6.16 -16.60 -12.93
C ILE A 140 -5.95 -16.01 -11.52
N SER A 141 -4.71 -15.79 -11.10
CA SER A 141 -4.42 -15.21 -9.77
C SER A 141 -4.81 -13.74 -9.72
N VAL A 142 -4.58 -13.00 -10.81
CA VAL A 142 -5.01 -11.60 -10.94
C VAL A 142 -6.53 -11.53 -10.97
N SER A 143 -7.19 -12.31 -11.82
CA SER A 143 -8.65 -12.36 -11.96
C SER A 143 -9.35 -12.69 -10.64
N SER A 144 -8.97 -13.80 -10.00
CA SER A 144 -9.57 -14.22 -8.73
C SER A 144 -9.39 -13.19 -7.62
N LEU A 145 -8.22 -12.54 -7.55
CA LEU A 145 -7.97 -11.53 -6.53
C LEU A 145 -8.69 -10.21 -6.81
N ALA A 146 -8.78 -9.79 -8.08
CA ALA A 146 -9.55 -8.63 -8.48
C ALA A 146 -11.02 -8.82 -8.11
N ALA A 147 -11.64 -9.93 -8.52
CA ALA A 147 -13.02 -10.27 -8.20
C ALA A 147 -13.27 -10.28 -6.68
N ARG A 148 -12.37 -10.90 -5.90
CA ARG A 148 -12.44 -10.89 -4.43
C ARG A 148 -12.35 -9.47 -3.87
N THR A 149 -11.42 -8.66 -4.36
CA THR A 149 -11.20 -7.29 -3.87
C THR A 149 -12.40 -6.41 -4.17
N THR A 150 -12.95 -6.50 -5.39
CA THR A 150 -14.15 -5.78 -5.81
C THR A 150 -15.38 -6.22 -5.02
N SER A 151 -15.58 -7.53 -4.82
CA SER A 151 -16.68 -8.08 -4.01
C SER A 151 -16.62 -7.55 -2.57
N ILE A 152 -15.43 -7.58 -1.97
CA ILE A 152 -15.21 -6.99 -0.65
C ILE A 152 -15.60 -5.52 -0.74
N LEU A 153 -15.05 -4.69 -1.63
CA LEU A 153 -15.39 -3.26 -1.80
C LEU A 153 -16.89 -2.95 -1.95
N ARG A 154 -17.62 -3.73 -2.75
CA ARG A 154 -19.08 -3.55 -2.95
C ARG A 154 -19.90 -3.94 -1.72
N SER A 155 -19.37 -4.77 -0.84
CA SER A 155 -20.10 -5.23 0.35
C SER A 155 -20.28 -4.09 1.36
N PRO A 156 -21.50 -3.90 1.92
CA PRO A 156 -21.75 -2.91 2.95
C PRO A 156 -20.87 -3.18 4.18
N CYS A 157 -20.37 -2.11 4.79
CA CYS A 157 -19.53 -2.22 5.98
C CYS A 157 -20.39 -2.77 7.12
N VAL A 158 -20.23 -4.05 7.46
CA VAL A 158 -20.76 -4.59 8.71
C VAL A 158 -19.92 -3.96 9.80
N GLN A 159 -20.37 -2.82 10.33
CA GLN A 159 -19.84 -2.29 11.58
C GLN A 159 -19.88 -3.45 12.56
N GLN A 160 -18.71 -3.92 12.99
CA GLN A 160 -18.66 -4.87 14.09
C GLN A 160 -19.37 -4.16 15.24
N ARG A 161 -20.55 -4.66 15.61
CA ARG A 161 -21.30 -4.18 16.78
C ARG A 161 -20.28 -4.02 17.90
N PRO A 162 -20.25 -2.89 18.62
CA PRO A 162 -19.33 -2.74 19.72
C PRO A 162 -19.49 -3.98 20.61
N ARG A 163 -18.37 -4.63 20.94
CA ARG A 163 -18.31 -5.81 21.83
C ARG A 163 -18.89 -5.55 23.24
N GLY A 164 -19.60 -4.44 23.44
CA GLY A 164 -20.31 -4.05 24.66
C GLY A 164 -21.74 -4.63 24.78
N LEU A 165 -22.40 -5.06 23.71
CA LEU A 165 -23.77 -5.61 23.83
C LEU A 165 -23.83 -7.00 24.48
N LEU A 166 -22.73 -7.77 24.45
CA LEU A 166 -22.63 -9.05 25.17
C LEU A 166 -22.24 -8.88 26.65
N ARG A 167 -21.86 -7.67 27.10
CA ARG A 167 -21.64 -7.37 28.53
C ARG A 167 -22.92 -6.88 29.22
N ALA A 168 -23.85 -6.28 28.50
CA ALA A 168 -25.12 -5.82 29.06
C ALA A 168 -26.10 -6.97 29.40
N LEU A 169 -25.92 -8.15 28.80
CA LEU A 169 -26.78 -9.32 29.04
C LEU A 169 -26.27 -10.24 30.17
N ARG A 170 -25.20 -9.86 30.88
CA ARG A 170 -24.69 -10.59 32.06
C ARG A 170 -25.02 -9.93 33.41
N CYS A 171 -25.64 -8.75 33.42
CA CYS A 171 -26.02 -8.04 34.64
C CYS A 171 -27.52 -8.10 34.96
N CYS A 172 -28.31 -8.81 34.14
CA CYS A 172 -29.75 -9.01 34.35
C CYS A 172 -30.07 -10.50 34.22
N TRP A 173 -29.59 -11.32 35.16
CA TRP A 173 -30.23 -12.59 35.44
C TRP A 173 -30.35 -12.72 36.97
N PRO A 174 -31.55 -12.96 37.52
CA PRO A 174 -31.79 -13.07 38.95
C PRO A 174 -31.10 -14.28 39.58
#